data_AF-A0A6A8AVA5-F1
#
_entry.id   AF-A0A6A8AVA5-F1
#
_cell.length_a   1.000
_cell.length_b   1.000
_cell.length_c   1.000
_cell.angle_alpha   90.00
_cell.angle_beta   90.00
_cell.angle_gamma   90.00
#
_symmetry.space_group_name_H-M   'P 1'
#
loop_
_entity.id
_entity.type
_entity.pdbx_description
1 polymer ?
#
loop_
_entity_poly.entity_id
_entity_poly.type
_entity_poly.pdbx_seq_one_letter_code
_entity_poly.pdbx_strand_id
1 'polypeptide(L)'
;MSTILGTIIFIGILFSSVIPMMLVMKQADVMLEQGKLEVTRRDDEGARESLELYPIPDLAATHFNVTILNTCETSIDIVRVWINDTLTDVTATVSALDNEQIGPFPIQVVNGSSFDVRVTTGRGNVYTAQTGILYYQAGGWVTETLGIRLILPSRPGKGARTNRWLNELRVTIADEEGDVLYSNFSMYWAISASENFFELESAGDYDVIVYIWCKAKDGYVVQHWEKIYDDVHSIMWPMGEAILEIKFVIDGDYLIV
;
A
#
# COMPACT_ATOMS: atom_id res chain seq x y z
N MET A 1 -28.84 -22.27 -74.39
CA MET A 1 -27.53 -22.65 -73.78
C MET A 1 -26.78 -21.47 -73.18
N SER A 2 -26.78 -20.27 -73.79
CA SER A 2 -26.10 -19.07 -73.24
C SER A 2 -26.56 -18.65 -71.84
N THR A 3 -27.81 -18.89 -71.47
CA THR A 3 -28.37 -18.56 -70.15
C THR A 3 -27.92 -19.50 -69.03
N ILE A 4 -27.63 -20.76 -69.33
CA ILE A 4 -27.19 -21.77 -68.35
C ILE A 4 -25.71 -21.58 -67.98
N LEU A 5 -24.88 -21.20 -68.97
CA LEU A 5 -23.47 -20.93 -68.73
C LEU A 5 -23.28 -19.65 -67.89
N GLY A 6 -24.08 -18.61 -68.16
CA GLY A 6 -24.06 -17.36 -67.39
C GLY A 6 -24.44 -17.55 -65.92
N THR A 7 -25.45 -18.38 -65.62
CA THR A 7 -25.84 -18.66 -64.24
C THR A 7 -24.79 -19.50 -63.49
N ILE A 8 -24.12 -20.45 -64.15
CA ILE A 8 -23.04 -21.24 -63.52
C ILE A 8 -21.84 -20.35 -63.18
N ILE A 9 -21.43 -19.46 -64.09
CA ILE A 9 -20.35 -18.50 -63.84
C ILE A 9 -20.72 -17.56 -62.69
N PHE A 10 -21.95 -17.07 -62.65
CA PHE A 10 -22.43 -16.19 -61.59
C PHE A 10 -22.42 -16.88 -60.21
N ILE A 11 -22.92 -18.11 -60.11
CA ILE A 11 -22.89 -18.90 -58.88
C ILE A 11 -21.43 -19.18 -58.46
N GLY A 12 -20.56 -19.49 -59.42
CA GLY A 12 -19.13 -19.69 -59.17
C GLY A 12 -18.45 -18.47 -58.55
N ILE A 13 -18.73 -17.27 -59.06
CA ILE A 13 -18.18 -16.01 -58.50
C ILE A 13 -18.78 -15.73 -57.11
N LEU A 14 -20.07 -15.98 -56.92
CA LEU A 14 -20.75 -15.73 -55.65
C LEU A 14 -20.19 -16.62 -54.52
N PHE A 15 -19.98 -17.91 -54.80
CA PHE A 15 -19.42 -18.85 -53.83
C PHE A 15 -17.90 -18.74 -53.64
N SER A 16 -17.14 -18.38 -54.68
CA SER A 16 -15.67 -18.30 -54.59
C SER A 16 -15.16 -16.95 -54.06
N SER A 17 -15.90 -15.86 -54.29
CA SER A 17 -15.40 -14.50 -54.00
C SER A 17 -16.25 -13.79 -52.95
N VAL A 18 -17.58 -13.79 -53.13
CA VAL A 18 -18.47 -12.97 -52.28
C VAL A 18 -18.67 -13.60 -50.90
N ILE A 19 -18.96 -14.91 -50.82
CA ILE A 19 -19.15 -15.60 -49.55
C ILE A 19 -17.87 -15.59 -48.69
N PRO A 20 -16.68 -15.92 -49.22
CA PRO A 20 -15.44 -15.86 -48.43
C PRO A 20 -15.10 -14.45 -47.95
N MET A 21 -15.32 -13.42 -48.77
CA MET A 21 -15.08 -12.03 -48.37
C MET A 21 -15.97 -11.62 -47.19
N MET A 22 -17.27 -11.95 -47.22
CA MET A 22 -18.17 -11.67 -46.10
C MET A 22 -17.79 -12.42 -44.82
N LEU A 23 -17.29 -13.65 -44.94
CA LEU A 23 -16.82 -14.42 -43.79
C LEU A 23 -15.56 -13.80 -43.17
N VAL A 24 -14.60 -13.38 -43.99
CA VAL A 24 -13.38 -12.71 -43.52
C VAL A 24 -13.69 -11.38 -42.85
N MET A 25 -14.63 -10.58 -43.40
CA MET A 25 -15.07 -9.35 -42.75
C MET A 25 -15.68 -9.63 -41.36
N LYS A 26 -16.57 -10.61 -41.25
CA LYS A 26 -17.14 -10.98 -39.94
C LYS A 26 -16.10 -11.48 -38.95
N GLN A 27 -15.10 -12.24 -39.39
CA GLN A 27 -14.00 -12.67 -38.53
C GLN A 27 -13.15 -11.48 -38.08
N ALA A 28 -12.87 -10.53 -38.97
CA ALA A 28 -12.14 -9.31 -38.63
C ALA A 28 -12.90 -8.46 -37.62
N ASP A 29 -14.23 -8.32 -37.77
CA ASP A 29 -15.09 -7.59 -36.84
C ASP A 29 -15.06 -8.24 -35.44
N VAL A 30 -15.19 -9.57 -35.38
CA VAL A 30 -15.12 -10.32 -34.10
C VAL A 30 -13.75 -10.17 -33.44
N MET A 31 -12.65 -10.30 -34.20
CA MET A 31 -11.30 -10.12 -33.65
C MET A 31 -11.08 -8.71 -33.13
N LEU A 32 -11.60 -7.70 -33.82
CA LEU A 32 -11.51 -6.31 -33.41
C LEU A 32 -12.33 -6.05 -32.14
N GLU A 33 -13.55 -6.59 -32.05
CA GLU A 33 -14.40 -6.49 -30.87
C GLU A 33 -13.78 -7.21 -29.66
N GLN A 34 -13.22 -8.41 -29.86
CA GLN A 34 -12.47 -9.14 -28.83
C GLN A 34 -11.26 -8.34 -28.34
N GLY A 35 -10.47 -7.79 -29.25
CA GLY A 35 -9.32 -6.96 -28.89
C GLY A 35 -9.72 -5.72 -28.09
N LYS A 36 -10.84 -5.07 -28.44
CA LYS A 36 -11.38 -3.95 -27.67
C LYS A 36 -11.74 -4.38 -26.24
N LEU A 37 -12.46 -5.49 -26.09
CA LEU A 37 -12.86 -6.00 -24.77
C LEU A 37 -11.66 -6.37 -23.90
N GLU A 38 -10.61 -6.97 -24.48
CA GLU A 38 -9.40 -7.33 -23.75
C GLU A 38 -8.64 -6.10 -23.25
N VAL A 39 -8.51 -5.06 -24.09
CA VAL A 39 -7.88 -3.79 -23.70
C VAL A 39 -8.70 -3.11 -22.61
N THR A 40 -10.02 -2.99 -22.78
CA THR A 40 -10.89 -2.41 -21.75
C THR A 40 -10.79 -3.17 -20.44
N ARG A 41 -10.79 -4.51 -20.47
CA ARG A 41 -10.64 -5.32 -19.26
C ARG A 41 -9.29 -5.08 -18.58
N ARG A 42 -8.21 -4.94 -19.35
CA ARG A 42 -6.87 -4.66 -18.81
C ARG A 42 -6.79 -3.26 -18.18
N ASP A 43 -7.40 -2.27 -18.81
CA ASP A 43 -7.50 -0.92 -18.28
C ASP A 43 -8.34 -0.89 -16.99
N ASP A 44 -9.46 -1.62 -16.96
CA ASP A 44 -10.29 -1.76 -15.76
C ASP A 44 -9.55 -2.45 -14.61
N GLU A 45 -8.77 -3.49 -14.90
CA GLU A 45 -7.92 -4.15 -13.91
C GLU A 45 -6.83 -3.22 -13.38
N GLY A 46 -6.18 -2.45 -14.28
CA GLY A 46 -5.19 -1.45 -13.90
C GLY A 46 -5.78 -0.31 -13.05
N ALA A 47 -6.98 0.16 -13.38
CA ALA A 47 -7.66 1.22 -12.65
C ALA A 47 -8.15 0.79 -11.26
N ARG A 48 -8.28 -0.52 -11.00
CA ARG A 48 -8.64 -1.08 -9.69
C ARG A 48 -7.44 -1.34 -8.80
N GLU A 49 -6.23 -1.33 -9.33
CA GLU A 49 -5.04 -1.42 -8.50
C GLU A 49 -4.98 -0.21 -7.56
N SER A 50 -4.58 -0.48 -6.33
CA SER A 50 -4.35 0.54 -5.32
C SER A 50 -3.26 0.04 -4.40
N LEU A 51 -2.19 0.82 -4.31
CA LEU A 51 -1.02 0.53 -3.50
C LEU A 51 -0.68 1.77 -2.66
N GLU A 52 -0.28 1.51 -1.43
CA GLU A 52 0.31 2.51 -0.55
C GLU A 52 1.78 2.16 -0.32
N LEU A 53 2.62 3.19 -0.35
CA LEU A 53 4.07 3.05 -0.42
C LEU A 53 4.72 3.86 0.70
N TYR A 54 5.55 3.18 1.50
CA TYR A 54 6.22 3.75 2.66
C TYR A 54 7.72 3.45 2.62
N PRO A 55 8.55 4.41 2.19
CA PRO A 55 10.00 4.30 2.29
C PRO A 55 10.45 4.51 3.75
N ILE A 56 11.15 3.52 4.29
CA ILE A 56 11.73 3.52 5.63
C ILE A 56 13.26 3.60 5.48
N PRO A 57 13.88 4.75 5.79
CA PRO A 57 15.33 4.85 5.85
C PRO A 57 15.92 4.01 6.98
N ASP A 58 17.10 3.45 6.74
CA ASP A 58 17.94 2.96 7.82
C ASP A 58 18.57 4.12 8.60
N LEU A 59 18.73 3.96 9.91
CA LEU A 59 19.37 4.91 10.82
C LEU A 59 20.84 5.15 10.43
N ALA A 60 21.50 4.15 9.85
CA ALA A 60 22.87 4.29 9.34
C ALA A 60 22.95 5.08 8.01
N ALA A 61 21.81 5.47 7.42
CA ALA A 61 21.71 6.22 6.17
C ALA A 61 22.47 5.57 5.00
N THR A 62 22.50 4.24 4.96
CA THR A 62 23.18 3.47 3.90
C THR A 62 22.21 2.77 2.96
N HIS A 63 21.01 2.44 3.46
CA HIS A 63 20.00 1.70 2.72
C HIS A 63 18.59 2.24 2.99
N PHE A 64 17.69 2.00 2.03
CA PHE A 64 16.25 2.13 2.21
C PHE A 64 15.59 0.76 2.21
N ASN A 65 14.65 0.56 3.13
CA ASN A 65 13.64 -0.48 3.01
C ASN A 65 12.34 0.17 2.57
N VAL A 66 11.57 -0.50 1.74
CA VAL A 66 10.33 0.04 1.19
C VAL A 66 9.21 -0.91 1.57
N THR A 67 8.30 -0.45 2.41
CA THR A 67 7.11 -1.20 2.78
C THR A 67 5.98 -0.84 1.83
N ILE A 68 5.34 -1.86 1.29
CA ILE A 68 4.29 -1.72 0.29
C ILE A 68 3.05 -2.39 0.82
N LEU A 69 1.95 -1.65 0.88
CA LEU A 69 0.67 -2.13 1.33
C LEU A 69 -0.27 -2.21 0.12
N ASN A 70 -0.75 -3.42 -0.14
CA ASN A 70 -1.75 -3.64 -1.18
C ASN A 70 -3.15 -3.46 -0.61
N THR A 71 -3.83 -2.39 -1.01
CA THR A 71 -5.22 -2.12 -0.61
C THR A 71 -6.24 -2.72 -1.59
N CYS A 72 -5.77 -3.34 -2.68
CA CYS A 72 -6.60 -4.00 -3.66
C CYS A 72 -6.96 -5.43 -3.24
N GLU A 73 -8.09 -5.93 -3.78
CA GLU A 73 -8.55 -7.31 -3.64
C GLU A 73 -7.79 -8.30 -4.54
N THR A 74 -6.93 -7.81 -5.43
CA THR A 74 -6.11 -8.63 -6.32
C THR A 74 -4.64 -8.53 -5.97
N SER A 75 -3.88 -9.60 -6.21
CA SER A 75 -2.43 -9.57 -6.05
C SER A 75 -1.80 -8.63 -7.10
N ILE A 76 -0.77 -7.92 -6.65
CA ILE A 76 -0.05 -6.96 -7.48
C ILE A 76 1.41 -7.37 -7.55
N ASP A 77 1.89 -7.54 -8.78
CA ASP A 77 3.30 -7.78 -9.06
C ASP A 77 4.03 -6.45 -9.16
N ILE A 78 5.15 -6.36 -8.48
CA ILE A 78 6.03 -5.20 -8.48
C ILE A 78 7.25 -5.56 -9.30
N VAL A 79 7.52 -4.71 -10.29
CA VAL A 79 8.56 -4.95 -11.30
C VAL A 79 9.74 -4.01 -11.11
N ARG A 80 9.51 -2.78 -10.62
CA ARG A 80 10.57 -1.79 -10.45
C ARG A 80 10.33 -0.92 -9.24
N VAL A 81 11.44 -0.57 -8.59
CA VAL A 81 11.51 0.49 -7.59
C VAL A 81 12.39 1.60 -8.15
N TRP A 82 11.92 2.82 -8.06
CA TRP A 82 12.61 4.04 -8.47
C TRP A 82 13.00 4.80 -7.22
N ILE A 83 14.26 5.21 -7.16
CA ILE A 83 14.76 6.13 -6.14
C ILE A 83 15.39 7.29 -6.91
N ASN A 84 14.73 8.45 -6.90
CA ASN A 84 14.99 9.56 -7.82
C ASN A 84 14.99 9.08 -9.28
N ASP A 85 16.14 9.18 -9.96
CA ASP A 85 16.32 8.74 -11.35
C ASP A 85 16.93 7.33 -11.47
N THR A 86 17.28 6.70 -10.35
CA THR A 86 17.86 5.36 -10.36
C THR A 86 16.76 4.30 -10.31
N LEU A 87 16.78 3.39 -11.28
CA LEU A 87 15.83 2.28 -11.35
C LEU A 87 16.50 1.01 -10.84
N THR A 88 15.76 0.28 -10.01
CA THR A 88 16.13 -1.07 -9.58
C THR A 88 15.02 -2.02 -9.99
N ASP A 89 15.34 -2.99 -10.84
CA ASP A 89 14.40 -4.06 -11.18
C ASP A 89 14.24 -4.98 -9.97
N VAL A 90 13.00 -5.25 -9.60
CA VAL A 90 12.61 -6.08 -8.46
C VAL A 90 11.51 -6.99 -8.92
N THR A 91 11.50 -8.25 -8.47
CA THR A 91 10.38 -9.15 -8.69
C THR A 91 9.80 -9.50 -7.34
N ALA A 92 8.73 -8.82 -6.95
CA ALA A 92 7.99 -9.08 -5.71
C ALA A 92 6.50 -9.16 -6.02
N THR A 93 5.75 -9.94 -5.25
CA THR A 93 4.30 -10.12 -5.46
C THR A 93 3.61 -9.89 -4.13
N VAL A 94 2.91 -8.77 -4.04
CA VAL A 94 2.15 -8.41 -2.84
C VAL A 94 0.78 -9.06 -2.93
N SER A 95 0.46 -9.90 -1.94
CA SER A 95 -0.85 -10.54 -1.84
C SER A 95 -1.97 -9.49 -1.66
N ALA A 96 -3.20 -9.86 -2.00
CA ALA A 96 -4.36 -8.99 -1.82
C ALA A 96 -4.55 -8.63 -0.34
N LEU A 97 -4.79 -7.35 -0.05
CA LEU A 97 -5.02 -6.83 1.31
C LEU A 97 -3.87 -7.15 2.29
N ASP A 98 -2.64 -7.32 1.77
CA ASP A 98 -1.46 -7.66 2.55
C ASP A 98 -0.35 -6.62 2.36
N ASN A 99 0.68 -6.69 3.20
CA ASN A 99 1.87 -5.88 3.04
C ASN A 99 3.11 -6.73 2.77
N GLU A 100 4.06 -6.14 2.07
CA GLU A 100 5.37 -6.72 1.83
C GLU A 100 6.44 -5.65 1.98
N GLN A 101 7.56 -6.02 2.59
CA GLN A 101 8.72 -5.16 2.71
C GLN A 101 9.75 -5.59 1.67
N ILE A 102 10.15 -4.66 0.83
CA ILE A 102 11.12 -4.86 -0.24
C ILE A 102 12.39 -4.07 0.09
N GLY A 103 13.54 -4.71 -0.04
CA GLY A 103 14.84 -4.10 0.24
C GLY A 103 15.86 -5.13 0.72
N PRO A 104 17.07 -4.69 1.10
CA PRO A 104 17.51 -3.30 1.19
C PRO A 104 17.99 -2.71 -0.13
N PHE A 105 17.66 -1.44 -0.39
CA PHE A 105 18.15 -0.68 -1.56
C PHE A 105 19.30 0.25 -1.14
N PRO A 106 20.50 0.13 -1.75
CA PRO A 106 21.63 0.96 -1.38
C PRO A 106 21.43 2.42 -1.84
N ILE A 107 21.77 3.36 -0.97
CA ILE A 107 21.70 4.80 -1.26
C ILE A 107 23.01 5.49 -0.91
N GLN A 108 23.27 6.59 -1.61
CA GLN A 108 24.39 7.47 -1.33
C GLN A 108 23.83 8.74 -0.71
N VAL A 109 23.95 8.85 0.61
CA VAL A 109 23.37 9.94 1.37
C VAL A 109 24.39 11.05 1.55
N VAL A 110 24.01 12.26 1.14
CA VAL A 110 24.81 13.49 1.30
C VAL A 110 23.91 14.52 1.96
N ASN A 111 24.43 15.27 2.92
CA ASN A 111 23.64 16.31 3.59
C ASN A 111 23.04 17.30 2.56
N GLY A 112 21.71 17.45 2.56
CA GLY A 112 20.93 18.20 1.58
C GLY A 112 20.35 17.37 0.42
N SER A 113 20.57 16.05 0.37
CA SER A 113 19.98 15.19 -0.66
C SER A 113 18.49 14.95 -0.44
N SER A 114 17.73 14.84 -1.52
CA SER A 114 16.33 14.43 -1.53
C SER A 114 16.18 13.07 -2.22
N PHE A 115 15.19 12.29 -1.79
CA PHE A 115 14.88 10.95 -2.28
C PHE A 115 13.38 10.85 -2.52
N ASP A 116 13.01 10.82 -3.79
CA ASP A 116 11.66 10.50 -4.25
C ASP A 116 11.59 9.01 -4.57
N VAL A 117 10.76 8.26 -3.83
CA VAL A 117 10.62 6.82 -3.99
C VAL A 117 9.32 6.52 -4.71
N ARG A 118 9.41 5.77 -5.81
CA ARG A 118 8.25 5.37 -6.62
C ARG A 118 8.33 3.89 -6.96
N VAL A 119 7.18 3.26 -7.15
CA VAL A 119 7.10 1.83 -7.49
C VAL A 119 6.29 1.64 -8.75
N THR A 120 6.74 0.75 -9.64
CA THR A 120 6.03 0.38 -10.86
C THR A 120 5.50 -1.06 -10.77
N THR A 121 4.20 -1.21 -11.02
CA THR A 121 3.54 -2.52 -11.05
C THR A 121 3.71 -3.21 -12.39
N GLY A 122 3.50 -4.54 -12.43
CA GLY A 122 3.53 -5.32 -13.66
C GLY A 122 2.43 -4.94 -14.65
N ARG A 123 1.37 -4.28 -14.18
CA ARG A 123 0.31 -3.72 -15.03
C ARG A 123 0.65 -2.34 -15.59
N GLY A 124 1.75 -1.73 -15.13
CA GLY A 124 2.29 -0.48 -15.66
C GLY A 124 1.92 0.79 -14.88
N ASN A 125 1.25 0.64 -13.73
CA ASN A 125 0.94 1.77 -12.86
C ASN A 125 2.18 2.20 -12.06
N VAL A 126 2.28 3.50 -11.78
CA VAL A 126 3.36 4.08 -10.97
C VAL A 126 2.75 4.72 -9.73
N TYR A 127 3.21 4.27 -8.56
CA TYR A 127 2.79 4.78 -7.26
C TYR A 127 3.94 5.55 -6.62
N THR A 128 3.63 6.71 -6.05
CA THR A 128 4.57 7.55 -5.30
C THR A 128 4.46 7.25 -3.81
N ALA A 129 5.52 7.54 -3.05
CA ALA A 129 5.51 7.41 -1.61
C ALA A 129 4.43 8.29 -0.98
N GLN A 130 3.65 7.73 -0.06
CA GLN A 130 2.61 8.47 0.69
C GLN A 130 3.24 9.46 1.68
N THR A 131 4.47 9.19 2.14
CA THR A 131 5.24 10.09 2.99
C THR A 131 5.78 11.33 2.26
N GLY A 132 5.55 11.44 0.95
CA GLY A 132 6.20 12.46 0.13
C GLY A 132 7.70 12.23 -0.04
N ILE A 133 8.43 13.32 -0.32
CA ILE A 133 9.86 13.28 -0.58
C ILE A 133 10.63 13.19 0.75
N LEU A 134 11.58 12.26 0.83
CA LEU A 134 12.50 12.15 1.96
C LEU A 134 13.72 13.04 1.72
N TYR A 135 14.03 13.92 2.66
CA TYR A 135 15.24 14.73 2.68
C TYR A 135 16.21 14.18 3.72
N TYR A 136 17.51 14.28 3.47
CA TYR A 136 18.51 14.02 4.49
C TYR A 136 19.21 15.33 4.83
N GLN A 137 19.00 15.83 6.04
CA GLN A 137 19.55 17.11 6.49
C GLN A 137 20.11 17.01 7.90
N ALA A 138 21.25 17.66 8.14
CA ALA A 138 21.91 17.74 9.45
C ALA A 138 22.21 16.40 10.13
N GLY A 139 22.34 15.31 9.35
CA GLY A 139 22.60 13.96 9.87
C GLY A 139 21.33 13.14 10.17
N GLY A 140 20.14 13.68 9.91
CA GLY A 140 18.85 13.02 10.11
C GLY A 140 17.99 12.98 8.85
N TRP A 141 16.99 12.10 8.88
CA TRP A 141 15.97 11.98 7.84
C TRP A 141 14.84 12.97 8.10
N VAL A 142 14.32 13.54 7.02
CA VAL A 142 13.32 14.62 7.01
C VAL A 142 12.23 14.23 6.02
N THR A 143 10.97 14.36 6.40
CA THR A 143 9.83 14.05 5.52
C THR A 143 8.79 15.16 5.61
N GLU A 144 7.86 15.22 4.66
CA GLU A 144 6.78 16.22 4.64
C GLU A 144 5.62 15.82 5.56
N THR A 145 5.43 14.53 5.79
CA THR A 145 4.37 13.98 6.65
C THR A 145 4.93 12.98 7.66
N LEU A 146 4.56 13.12 8.93
CA LEU A 146 4.90 12.14 9.96
C LEU A 146 3.90 10.98 9.90
N GLY A 147 4.40 9.75 9.75
CA GLY A 147 3.58 8.54 9.85
C GLY A 147 3.76 7.83 11.20
N ILE A 148 2.67 7.45 11.85
CA ILE A 148 2.70 6.50 12.97
C ILE A 148 2.03 5.22 12.51
N ARG A 149 2.82 4.15 12.48
CA ARG A 149 2.37 2.83 12.07
C ARG A 149 2.31 1.92 13.29
N LEU A 150 1.10 1.44 13.56
CA LEU A 150 0.84 0.51 14.65
C LEU A 150 0.48 -0.85 14.06
N ILE A 151 1.23 -1.89 14.43
CA ILE A 151 0.96 -3.26 14.01
C ILE A 151 0.48 -4.08 15.22
N LEU A 152 -0.81 -4.42 15.23
CA LEU A 152 -1.42 -5.24 16.27
C LEU A 152 -1.58 -6.70 15.77
N PRO A 153 -0.86 -7.67 16.36
CA PRO A 153 -0.92 -9.07 15.95
C PRO A 153 -2.27 -9.71 16.32
N SER A 154 -2.71 -10.64 15.48
CA SER A 154 -3.88 -11.48 15.79
C SER A 154 -3.49 -12.70 16.61
N ARG A 155 -4.35 -13.10 17.56
CA ARG A 155 -4.18 -14.36 18.27
C ARG A 155 -4.62 -15.54 17.37
N PRO A 156 -3.73 -16.48 17.01
CA PRO A 156 -4.13 -17.65 16.25
C PRO A 156 -5.07 -18.55 17.06
N GLY A 157 -6.19 -18.99 16.48
CA GLY A 157 -6.98 -20.12 17.00
C GLY A 157 -8.30 -19.84 17.73
N LYS A 158 -8.78 -18.59 17.80
CA LYS A 158 -10.14 -18.28 18.31
C LYS A 158 -10.86 -17.35 17.33
N GLY A 159 -11.86 -17.87 16.62
CA GLY A 159 -12.48 -17.20 15.47
C GLY A 159 -13.01 -15.78 15.75
N ALA A 160 -13.32 -15.05 14.67
CA ALA A 160 -13.67 -13.63 14.64
C ALA A 160 -14.72 -13.14 15.67
N ARG A 161 -15.60 -14.03 16.17
CA ARG A 161 -16.58 -13.72 17.23
C ARG A 161 -16.01 -13.70 18.66
N THR A 162 -14.73 -14.06 18.81
CA THR A 162 -14.03 -14.17 20.09
C THR A 162 -12.69 -13.45 20.09
N ASN A 163 -12.45 -12.52 19.14
CA ASN A 163 -11.37 -11.56 19.30
C ASN A 163 -11.69 -10.69 20.52
N ARG A 164 -11.13 -11.10 21.66
CA ARG A 164 -11.37 -10.57 23.01
C ARG A 164 -10.72 -9.21 23.25
N TRP A 165 -10.19 -8.58 22.20
CA TRP A 165 -9.43 -7.35 22.25
C TRP A 165 -10.14 -6.35 21.34
N LEU A 166 -11.17 -5.71 21.89
CA LEU A 166 -11.59 -4.41 21.35
C LEU A 166 -10.45 -3.46 21.72
N ASN A 167 -9.74 -2.96 20.72
CA ASN A 167 -8.59 -2.11 20.93
C ASN A 167 -9.00 -0.68 20.59
N GLU A 168 -8.94 0.20 21.59
CA GLU A 168 -8.97 1.64 21.40
C GLU A 168 -7.52 2.11 21.24
N LEU A 169 -7.22 2.67 20.07
CA LEU A 169 -5.98 3.38 19.83
C LEU A 169 -6.25 4.86 20.01
N ARG A 170 -5.51 5.49 20.91
CA ARG A 170 -5.42 6.94 21.02
C ARG A 170 -3.99 7.36 20.76
N VAL A 171 -3.79 8.10 19.69
CA VAL A 171 -2.49 8.69 19.38
C VAL A 171 -2.63 10.18 19.62
N THR A 172 -1.80 10.71 20.51
CA THR A 172 -1.76 12.13 20.83
C THR A 172 -0.37 12.64 20.54
N ILE A 173 -0.26 13.70 19.76
CA ILE A 173 1.00 14.40 19.51
C ILE A 173 0.96 15.68 20.30
N ALA A 174 1.94 15.85 21.18
CA ALA A 174 2.17 17.07 21.93
C ALA A 174 3.49 17.72 21.51
N ASP A 175 3.58 19.04 21.59
CA ASP A 175 4.85 19.75 21.44
C ASP A 175 5.67 19.75 22.75
N GLU A 176 6.85 20.38 22.72
CA GLU A 176 7.71 20.56 23.91
C GLU A 176 7.02 21.34 25.06
N GLU A 177 6.02 22.17 24.76
CA GLU A 177 5.27 22.94 25.76
C GLU A 177 4.14 22.09 26.39
N GLY A 178 3.92 20.88 25.87
CA GLY A 178 2.89 19.93 26.29
C GLY A 178 1.52 20.22 25.68
N ASP A 179 1.45 21.11 24.69
CA ASP A 179 0.22 21.45 23.99
C ASP A 179 -0.14 20.34 23.00
N VAL A 180 -1.36 19.82 23.11
CA VAL A 180 -1.87 18.76 22.24
C VAL A 180 -2.18 19.33 20.86
N LEU A 181 -1.31 19.09 19.90
CA LEU A 181 -1.47 19.52 18.52
C LEU A 181 -2.41 18.61 17.74
N TYR A 182 -2.36 17.32 18.03
CA TYR A 182 -3.21 16.34 17.37
C TYR A 182 -3.64 15.26 18.35
N SER A 183 -4.90 14.84 18.27
CA SER A 183 -5.39 13.65 18.96
C SER A 183 -6.28 12.84 18.01
N ASN A 184 -5.85 11.63 17.66
CA ASN A 184 -6.71 10.67 16.95
C ASN A 184 -7.32 9.67 17.92
N PHE A 185 -8.54 9.26 17.61
CA PHE A 185 -9.22 8.14 18.25
C PHE A 185 -9.70 7.16 17.18
N SER A 186 -9.17 5.94 17.24
CA SER A 186 -9.58 4.85 16.35
C SER A 186 -9.93 3.61 17.16
N MET A 187 -11.06 2.99 16.83
CA MET A 187 -11.52 1.76 17.46
C MET A 187 -11.48 0.60 16.47
N TYR A 188 -10.73 -0.44 16.82
CA TYR A 188 -10.53 -1.60 15.96
C TYR A 188 -11.32 -2.80 16.47
N TRP A 189 -12.15 -3.34 15.58
CA TRP A 189 -13.02 -4.49 15.84
C TRP A 189 -12.36 -5.84 15.49
N ALA A 190 -11.25 -5.80 14.77
CA ALA A 190 -10.49 -6.98 14.35
C ALA A 190 -9.03 -6.60 14.06
N ILE A 191 -8.25 -7.62 13.68
CA ILE A 191 -6.86 -7.53 13.21
C ILE A 191 -6.70 -6.31 12.31
N SER A 192 -5.84 -5.37 12.69
CA SER A 192 -5.57 -4.22 11.84
C SER A 192 -4.17 -3.71 12.14
N ALA A 193 -3.38 -3.53 11.07
CA ALA A 193 -2.40 -2.47 11.08
C ALA A 193 -3.20 -1.14 11.07
N SER A 194 -2.80 -0.19 11.90
CA SER A 194 -3.34 1.17 11.90
C SER A 194 -2.23 2.09 11.48
N GLU A 195 -2.47 2.88 10.45
CA GLU A 195 -1.56 3.91 10.00
C GLU A 195 -2.27 5.25 10.22
N ASN A 196 -1.63 6.13 11.00
CA ASN A 196 -2.10 7.49 11.18
C ASN A 196 -1.02 8.41 10.65
N PHE A 197 -1.37 9.26 9.69
CA PHE A 197 -0.48 10.27 9.15
C PHE A 197 -0.88 11.63 9.69
N PHE A 198 0.12 12.43 10.01
CA PHE A 198 -0.04 13.75 10.58
C PHE A 198 0.83 14.72 9.79
N GLU A 199 0.22 15.84 9.41
CA GLU A 199 0.93 16.99 8.89
C GLU A 199 1.30 17.89 10.08
N LEU A 200 2.59 18.10 10.30
CA LEU A 200 3.09 19.00 11.34
C LEU A 200 3.49 20.34 10.70
N GLU A 201 2.90 21.44 11.16
CA GLU A 201 3.06 22.78 10.55
C GLU A 201 4.41 23.44 10.87
N SER A 202 5.08 23.03 11.95
CA SER A 202 6.33 23.64 12.43
C SER A 202 7.41 22.60 12.70
N ALA A 203 8.68 22.97 12.56
CA ALA A 203 9.81 22.15 13.01
C ALA A 203 9.99 22.28 14.53
N GLY A 204 10.28 21.18 15.22
CA GLY A 204 10.48 21.13 16.67
C GLY A 204 10.59 19.69 17.19
N ASP A 205 10.87 19.56 18.48
CA ASP A 205 10.76 18.28 19.17
C ASP A 205 9.29 18.05 19.55
N TYR A 206 8.80 16.84 19.27
CA TYR A 206 7.43 16.43 19.51
C TYR A 206 7.42 15.16 20.36
N ASP A 207 6.59 15.17 21.39
CA ASP A 207 6.32 13.98 22.17
C ASP A 207 5.08 13.29 21.59
N VAL A 208 5.33 12.17 20.91
CA VAL A 208 4.27 11.29 20.43
C VAL A 208 3.87 10.38 21.57
N ILE A 209 2.70 10.65 22.13
CA ILE A 209 2.13 9.86 23.20
C ILE A 209 1.15 8.86 22.60
N VAL A 210 1.52 7.57 22.68
CA VAL A 210 0.68 6.48 22.15
C VAL A 210 0.05 5.74 23.31
N TYR A 211 -1.29 5.77 23.34
CA TYR A 211 -2.07 5.01 24.29
C TYR A 211 -2.84 3.90 23.57
N ILE A 212 -2.65 2.68 24.03
CA ILE A 212 -3.43 1.54 23.55
C ILE A 212 -4.19 0.96 24.72
N TRP A 213 -5.50 0.93 24.57
CA TRP A 213 -6.40 0.34 25.53
C TRP A 213 -6.98 -0.94 24.94
N CYS A 214 -6.97 -2.00 25.72
CA CYS A 214 -7.68 -3.22 25.41
C CYS A 214 -8.84 -3.39 26.39
N LYS A 215 -9.96 -3.87 25.86
CA LYS A 215 -11.06 -4.39 26.67
C LYS A 215 -10.73 -5.76 27.29
N ALA A 216 -10.28 -5.76 28.55
CA ALA A 216 -10.11 -6.98 29.32
C ALA A 216 -11.47 -7.53 29.80
N LYS A 217 -11.62 -8.86 29.86
CA LYS A 217 -12.80 -9.51 30.46
C LYS A 217 -12.38 -10.18 31.77
N ASP A 218 -12.73 -9.56 32.90
CA ASP A 218 -12.72 -10.26 34.19
C ASP A 218 -14.12 -10.82 34.48
N GLY A 219 -14.34 -12.07 34.10
CA GLY A 219 -15.62 -12.74 34.32
C GLY A 219 -16.82 -12.13 33.58
N TYR A 220 -18.00 -12.70 33.74
CA TYR A 220 -19.19 -12.41 32.94
C TYR A 220 -19.93 -11.09 33.28
N VAL A 221 -19.38 -10.22 34.13
CA VAL A 221 -20.22 -9.17 34.77
C VAL A 221 -19.64 -7.75 34.67
N VAL A 222 -18.34 -7.55 34.43
CA VAL A 222 -17.80 -6.19 34.24
C VAL A 222 -16.78 -6.19 33.10
N GLN A 223 -16.99 -5.30 32.14
CA GLN A 223 -16.03 -5.02 31.08
C GLN A 223 -15.22 -3.81 31.53
N HIS A 224 -13.92 -3.96 31.75
CA HIS A 224 -13.02 -2.85 32.07
C HIS A 224 -11.97 -2.70 30.97
N TRP A 225 -11.55 -1.46 30.74
CA TRP A 225 -10.50 -1.12 29.78
C TRP A 225 -9.17 -1.12 30.53
N GLU A 226 -8.21 -1.88 30.02
CA GLU A 226 -6.84 -1.92 30.52
C GLU A 226 -5.93 -1.22 29.52
N LYS A 227 -5.09 -0.31 30.01
CA LYS A 227 -4.05 0.33 29.22
C LYS A 227 -2.89 -0.65 29.06
N ILE A 228 -2.62 -1.09 27.85
CA ILE A 228 -1.56 -2.07 27.54
C ILE A 228 -0.30 -1.43 26.96
N TYR A 229 -0.42 -0.19 26.47
CA TYR A 229 0.72 0.59 26.01
C TYR A 229 0.55 2.04 26.44
N ASP A 230 1.63 2.57 27.01
CA ASP A 230 1.74 3.91 27.54
C ASP A 230 3.20 4.34 27.41
N ASP A 231 3.54 4.86 26.24
CA ASP A 231 4.90 5.29 25.99
C ASP A 231 4.91 6.65 25.29
N VAL A 232 5.97 7.39 25.56
CA VAL A 232 6.22 8.71 25.00
C VAL A 232 7.44 8.56 24.10
N HIS A 233 7.21 8.74 22.80
CA HIS A 233 8.28 8.75 21.82
C HIS A 233 8.59 10.18 21.47
N SER A 234 9.73 10.66 21.95
CA SER A 234 10.26 11.95 21.53
C SER A 234 10.81 11.81 20.12
N ILE A 235 10.15 12.44 19.17
CA ILE A 235 10.59 12.58 17.79
C ILE A 235 11.04 14.00 17.57
N MET A 236 12.08 14.18 16.80
CA MET A 236 12.47 15.49 16.30
C MET A 236 11.86 15.63 14.89
N TRP A 237 11.22 16.76 14.62
CA TRP A 237 10.59 17.04 13.33
C TRP A 237 11.17 18.32 12.73
N PRO A 238 11.43 18.36 11.43
CA PRO A 238 11.27 17.24 10.52
C PRO A 238 12.39 16.20 10.65
N MET A 239 13.40 16.39 11.50
CA MET A 239 14.59 15.53 11.58
C MET A 239 14.43 14.32 12.51
N GLY A 240 14.29 13.09 12.02
CA GLY A 240 14.18 11.91 12.87
C GLY A 240 13.70 10.66 12.13
N GLU A 241 13.14 9.70 12.87
CA GLU A 241 12.42 8.59 12.24
C GLU A 241 11.14 9.12 11.57
N ALA A 242 11.10 9.08 10.24
CA ALA A 242 9.98 9.54 9.43
C ALA A 242 8.69 8.74 9.70
N ILE A 243 8.84 7.48 10.13
CA ILE A 243 7.76 6.59 10.51
C ILE A 243 8.11 5.95 11.85
N LEU A 244 7.28 6.20 12.86
CA LEU A 244 7.35 5.47 14.13
C LEU A 244 6.56 4.16 13.99
N GLU A 245 7.26 3.03 13.92
CA GLU A 245 6.63 1.70 13.89
C GLU A 245 6.58 1.08 15.29
N ILE A 246 5.37 0.85 15.80
CA ILE A 246 5.16 0.14 17.06
C ILE A 246 4.57 -1.23 16.73
N LYS A 247 5.36 -2.27 16.94
CA LYS A 247 4.99 -3.65 16.65
C LYS A 247 4.72 -4.40 17.93
N PHE A 248 3.56 -5.03 18.03
CA PHE A 248 3.26 -5.93 19.13
C PHE A 248 3.48 -7.39 18.71
N VAL A 249 3.90 -8.23 19.65
CA VAL A 249 4.03 -9.68 19.52
C VAL A 249 3.18 -10.35 20.60
N ILE A 250 2.56 -11.48 20.26
CA ILE A 250 1.80 -12.27 21.24
C ILE A 250 2.74 -13.31 21.85
N ASP A 251 2.92 -13.25 23.16
CA ASP A 251 3.52 -14.31 23.95
C ASP A 251 2.47 -14.94 24.87
N GLY A 252 1.92 -16.08 24.44
CA GLY A 252 0.86 -16.79 25.16
C GLY A 252 -0.48 -16.03 25.23
N ASP A 253 -0.80 -15.51 26.42
CA ASP A 253 -2.00 -14.70 26.71
C ASP A 253 -1.73 -13.18 26.74
N TYR A 254 -0.47 -12.77 26.61
CA TYR A 254 -0.04 -11.39 26.75
C TYR A 254 0.38 -10.77 25.40
N LEU A 255 0.11 -9.47 25.26
CA LEU A 255 0.69 -8.62 24.21
C LEU A 255 1.97 -8.00 24.76
N ILE A 256 3.06 -8.16 24.03
CA ILE A 256 4.37 -7.58 24.33
C ILE A 256 4.72 -6.63 23.17
N VAL A 257 5.34 -5.50 23.49
CA VAL A 257 5.90 -4.54 22.52
C VAL A 257 7.30 -5.00 22.14
#